data_AF-A0A2C9UQ45-F1
#
_entry.id   AF-A0A2C9UQ45-F1
#
_cell.length_a   1.000
_cell.length_b   1.000
_cell.length_c   1.000
_cell.angle_alpha   90.00
_cell.angle_beta   90.00
_cell.angle_gamma   90.00
#
_symmetry.space_group_name_H-M   'P 1'
#
loop_
_entity.id
_entity.type
_entity.pdbx_description
1 polymer ?
#
loop_
_entity_poly.entity_id
_entity_poly.type
_entity_poly.pdbx_seq_one_letter_code
_entity_poly.pdbx_strand_id
1 'polypeptide(L)'
;MAGKLMHALQYDKYGGGADGLKLQHVEVPVPTPRKDEILLKLEALSINPIDWKIQKGLLRPLLPRKFPHIPGTDVAGEVLEVGPGVKNFKVGDKVVAKISHFVSA
;
A
#
# COMPACT_ATOMS: atom_id res chain seq x y z
N MET A 1 22.98 0.19 -8.35
CA MET A 1 22.69 -0.24 -6.97
C MET A 1 21.30 -0.84 -6.98
N ALA A 2 21.14 -2.13 -6.73
CA ALA A 2 19.81 -2.73 -6.65
C ALA A 2 19.06 -2.09 -5.47
N GLY A 3 17.86 -1.55 -5.73
CA GLY A 3 17.02 -0.97 -4.69
C GLY A 3 16.63 -2.02 -3.65
N LYS A 4 16.40 -1.61 -2.39
CA LYS A 4 15.85 -2.51 -1.37
C LYS A 4 14.48 -3.02 -1.84
N LEU A 5 14.23 -4.32 -1.67
CA LEU A 5 12.95 -4.95 -1.97
C LEU A 5 12.13 -5.16 -0.69
N MET A 6 10.82 -5.30 -0.85
CA MET A 6 9.87 -5.71 0.18
C MET A 6 8.88 -6.72 -0.38
N HIS A 7 8.36 -7.58 0.49
CA HIS A 7 7.27 -8.49 0.16
C HIS A 7 5.92 -7.75 0.08
N ALA A 8 5.10 -8.10 -0.89
CA ALA A 8 3.74 -7.61 -1.04
C ALA A 8 2.80 -8.68 -1.59
N LEU A 9 1.50 -8.51 -1.31
CA LEU A 9 0.43 -9.22 -2.01
C LEU A 9 -0.22 -8.28 -3.02
N GLN A 10 -0.35 -8.71 -4.27
CA GLN A 10 -0.97 -7.92 -5.34
C GLN A 10 -1.95 -8.72 -6.19
N TYR A 11 -2.85 -8.05 -6.90
CA TYR A 11 -3.67 -8.66 -7.97
C TYR A 11 -3.57 -7.85 -9.27
N ASP A 12 -3.70 -8.52 -10.41
CA ASP A 12 -3.46 -7.95 -11.75
C ASP A 12 -4.73 -7.74 -12.60
N LYS A 13 -5.89 -8.17 -12.10
CA LYS A 13 -7.20 -7.99 -12.75
C LYS A 13 -8.35 -7.99 -11.75
N TYR A 14 -9.50 -7.50 -12.20
CA TYR A 14 -10.76 -7.61 -11.45
C TYR A 14 -11.26 -9.06 -11.33
N GLY A 15 -12.10 -9.31 -10.32
CA GLY A 15 -12.91 -10.52 -10.20
C GLY A 15 -12.13 -11.76 -9.79
N GLY A 16 -11.30 -11.67 -8.74
CA GLY A 16 -10.43 -12.76 -8.28
C GLY A 16 -10.89 -13.53 -7.07
N GLY A 17 -11.58 -12.87 -6.13
CA GLY A 17 -11.90 -13.49 -4.84
C GLY A 17 -10.63 -13.81 -4.04
N ALA A 18 -10.82 -14.61 -3.00
CA ALA A 18 -9.74 -15.10 -2.14
C ALA A 18 -9.08 -16.39 -2.67
N ASP A 19 -9.62 -17.00 -3.73
CA ASP A 19 -9.04 -18.22 -4.30
C ASP A 19 -7.61 -17.95 -4.79
N GLY A 20 -6.69 -18.84 -4.39
CA GLY A 20 -5.23 -18.67 -4.46
C GLY A 20 -4.60 -18.53 -5.84
N LEU A 21 -5.39 -18.29 -6.90
CA LEU A 21 -4.89 -18.07 -8.25
C LEU A 21 -4.63 -16.59 -8.61
N LYS A 22 -4.99 -15.60 -7.76
CA LYS A 22 -4.94 -14.18 -8.16
C LYS A 22 -4.29 -13.19 -7.20
N LEU A 23 -4.12 -13.53 -5.92
CA LEU A 23 -3.22 -12.78 -5.05
C LEU A 23 -1.81 -13.33 -5.19
N GLN A 24 -0.93 -12.54 -5.77
CA GLN A 24 0.47 -12.89 -6.02
C GLN A 24 1.30 -12.38 -4.86
N HIS A 25 2.06 -13.28 -4.22
CA HIS A 25 3.14 -12.89 -3.32
C HIS A 25 4.37 -12.55 -4.16
N VAL A 26 4.80 -11.29 -4.09
CA VAL A 26 5.87 -10.73 -4.91
C VAL A 26 6.88 -9.97 -4.07
N GLU A 27 8.08 -9.79 -4.61
CA GLU A 27 9.02 -8.79 -4.13
C GLU A 27 8.94 -7.56 -5.03
N VAL A 28 8.80 -6.38 -4.43
CA VAL A 28 8.74 -5.09 -5.12
C VAL A 28 9.70 -4.09 -4.48
N PRO A 29 10.17 -3.06 -5.21
CA PRO A 29 11.00 -2.02 -4.61
C PRO A 29 10.31 -1.34 -3.41
N VAL A 30 11.07 -1.10 -2.35
CA VAL A 30 10.62 -0.23 -1.24
C VAL A 30 10.38 1.18 -1.78
N PRO A 31 9.21 1.79 -1.54
CA PRO A 31 8.92 3.13 -2.04
C PRO A 31 9.79 4.18 -1.34
N THR A 32 10.16 5.23 -2.07
CA THR A 32 10.82 6.41 -1.51
C THR A 32 9.76 7.48 -1.21
N PRO A 33 9.69 8.03 0.02
CA PRO A 33 8.68 9.02 0.36
C PRO A 33 8.90 10.31 -0.44
N ARG A 34 7.82 10.88 -0.99
CA ARG A 34 7.85 12.22 -1.60
C ARG A 34 7.94 13.30 -0.52
N LYS A 35 8.03 14.56 -0.95
CA LYS A 35 8.22 15.74 -0.08
C LYS A 35 7.40 15.72 1.21
N ASP A 36 6.11 15.41 1.12
CA ASP A 36 5.17 15.50 2.24
C ASP A 36 4.69 14.12 2.72
N GLU A 37 5.46 13.06 2.43
CA GLU A 37 5.15 11.68 2.80
C GLU A 37 6.14 11.13 3.83
N ILE A 38 5.75 10.06 4.51
CA ILE A 38 6.60 9.27 5.39
C ILE A 38 6.61 7.82 4.91
N LEU A 39 7.75 7.16 5.03
CA LEU A 39 7.89 5.72 4.79
C LEU A 39 7.66 4.97 6.09
N LEU A 40 6.74 4.01 6.07
CA LEU A 40 6.41 3.19 7.23
C LEU A 40 6.93 1.77 7.05
N LYS A 41 7.57 1.21 8.08
CA LYS A 41 7.66 -0.23 8.27
C LYS A 41 6.36 -0.69 8.89
N LEU A 42 5.54 -1.38 8.12
CA LEU A 42 4.24 -1.85 8.59
C LEU A 42 4.39 -2.92 9.67
N GLU A 43 3.66 -2.75 10.76
CA GLU A 43 3.49 -3.73 11.84
C GLU A 43 2.12 -4.40 11.77
N ALA A 44 1.12 -3.67 11.29
CA ALA A 44 -0.23 -4.17 11.07
C ALA A 44 -0.92 -3.47 9.90
N LEU A 45 -1.85 -4.19 9.27
CA LEU A 45 -2.77 -3.70 8.25
C LEU A 45 -4.15 -4.28 8.53
N SER A 46 -5.18 -3.45 8.46
CA SER A 46 -6.58 -3.87 8.58
C SER A 46 -7.18 -4.13 7.19
N ILE A 47 -7.98 -5.19 7.08
CA ILE A 47 -8.77 -5.48 5.88
C ILE A 47 -10.19 -4.96 6.09
N ASN A 48 -10.64 -4.13 5.16
CA ASN A 48 -11.97 -3.56 5.13
C ASN A 48 -12.79 -4.13 3.97
N PRO A 49 -14.14 -4.05 4.02
CA PRO A 49 -14.97 -4.50 2.91
C PRO A 49 -14.67 -3.83 1.57
N ILE A 50 -14.15 -2.59 1.61
CA ILE A 50 -13.82 -1.85 0.40
C ILE A 50 -12.70 -2.51 -0.40
N ASP A 51 -11.72 -3.15 0.26
CA ASP A 51 -10.54 -3.74 -0.39
C ASP A 51 -10.94 -4.83 -1.39
N TRP A 52 -11.76 -5.79 -0.94
CA TRP A 52 -12.25 -6.86 -1.81
C TRP A 52 -13.34 -6.37 -2.77
N LYS A 53 -14.13 -5.33 -2.43
CA LYS A 53 -15.10 -4.73 -3.36
C LYS A 53 -14.41 -4.05 -4.55
N ILE A 54 -13.26 -3.41 -4.32
CA ILE A 54 -12.40 -2.88 -5.39
C ILE A 54 -11.90 -4.03 -6.27
N GLN A 55 -11.33 -5.08 -5.67
CA GLN A 55 -10.85 -6.25 -6.42
C GLN A 55 -11.99 -6.93 -7.22
N LYS A 56 -13.21 -6.99 -6.67
CA LYS A 56 -14.41 -7.51 -7.36
C LYS A 56 -14.87 -6.60 -8.52
N GLY A 57 -14.38 -5.37 -8.60
CA GLY A 57 -14.71 -4.41 -9.66
C GLY A 57 -15.98 -3.61 -9.41
N LEU A 58 -16.49 -3.56 -8.17
CA LEU A 58 -17.69 -2.80 -7.84
C LEU A 58 -17.48 -1.29 -7.87
N LEU A 59 -16.23 -0.83 -7.92
CA LEU A 59 -15.85 0.57 -8.01
C LEU A 59 -15.31 0.94 -9.40
N ARG A 60 -15.59 0.13 -10.44
CA ARG A 60 -15.21 0.46 -11.81
C ARG A 60 -15.99 1.69 -12.33
N PRO A 61 -15.34 2.56 -13.13
CA PRO A 61 -13.95 2.53 -13.57
C PRO A 61 -12.99 3.28 -12.62
N LEU A 62 -13.43 3.67 -11.42
CA LEU A 62 -12.70 4.55 -10.53
C LEU A 62 -11.50 3.88 -9.85
N LEU A 63 -11.64 2.62 -9.40
CA LEU A 63 -10.60 1.89 -8.66
C LEU A 63 -10.49 0.39 -9.06
N PRO A 64 -9.27 -0.20 -8.97
CA PRO A 64 -8.00 0.49 -8.70
C PRO A 64 -7.55 1.30 -9.91
N ARG A 65 -6.68 2.29 -9.69
CA ARG A 65 -6.19 3.20 -10.75
C ARG A 65 -5.33 2.49 -11.80
N LYS A 66 -4.54 1.50 -11.37
CA LYS A 66 -3.63 0.71 -12.19
C LYS A 66 -3.57 -0.72 -11.68
N PHE A 67 -3.28 -1.66 -12.59
CA PHE A 67 -2.84 -3.01 -12.26
C PHE A 67 -1.32 -3.13 -12.52
N PRO A 68 -0.59 -3.97 -11.76
CA PRO A 68 -1.06 -4.69 -10.57
C PRO A 68 -1.34 -3.74 -9.39
N HIS A 69 -2.18 -4.17 -8.45
CA HIS A 69 -2.59 -3.38 -7.29
C HIS A 69 -2.30 -4.12 -5.97
N ILE A 70 -1.65 -3.44 -5.04
CA ILE A 70 -1.45 -3.86 -3.65
C ILE A 70 -2.61 -3.27 -2.81
N PRO A 71 -3.50 -4.10 -2.22
CA PRO A 71 -4.66 -3.63 -1.47
C PRO A 71 -4.34 -3.20 -0.03
N GLY A 72 -5.33 -2.59 0.63
CA GLY A 72 -5.30 -2.20 2.03
C GLY A 72 -4.86 -0.74 2.22
N THR A 73 -5.57 -0.03 3.10
CA THR A 73 -5.29 1.38 3.38
C THR A 73 -5.04 1.71 4.85
N ASP A 74 -5.65 0.95 5.74
CA ASP A 74 -5.62 1.26 7.17
C ASP A 74 -4.45 0.50 7.79
N VAL A 75 -3.41 1.23 8.19
CA VAL A 75 -2.13 0.67 8.57
C VAL A 75 -1.60 1.25 9.87
N ALA A 76 -0.78 0.49 10.56
CA ALA A 76 0.00 0.95 11.70
C ALA A 76 1.44 0.45 11.59
N GLY A 77 2.39 1.26 12.07
CA GLY A 77 3.79 0.88 12.04
C GLY A 77 4.73 1.99 12.48
N GLU A 78 6.00 1.81 12.14
CA GLU A 78 7.09 2.71 12.53
C GLU A 78 7.60 3.52 11.35
N VAL A 79 7.85 4.81 11.56
CA VAL A 79 8.46 5.69 10.56
C VAL A 79 9.93 5.30 10.32
N LEU A 80 10.26 4.91 9.09
CA LEU A 80 11.63 4.61 8.64
C LEU A 80 12.33 5.79 7.97
N GLU A 81 11.58 6.61 7.23
CA GLU A 81 12.10 7.75 6.48
C GLU A 81 11.02 8.82 6.38
N VAL A 82 11.43 10.08 6.29
CA VAL A 82 10.53 11.23 6.14
C VAL A 82 10.92 12.04 4.91
N GLY A 83 9.94 12.51 4.16
CA GLY A 83 10.15 13.44 3.07
C GLY A 83 10.65 14.81 3.57
N PRO A 84 11.35 15.59 2.71
CA PRO A 84 11.96 16.86 3.10
C PRO A 84 11.00 17.97 3.59
N GLY A 85 9.70 17.84 3.32
CA GLY A 85 8.65 18.76 3.79
C GLY A 85 7.99 18.34 5.11
N VAL A 86 8.26 17.14 5.60
CA VAL A 86 7.64 16.62 6.83
C VAL A 86 8.27 17.27 8.06
N LYS A 87 7.41 17.88 8.90
CA LYS A 87 7.82 18.56 10.15
C LYS A 87 7.29 17.90 11.42
N ASN A 88 6.24 17.10 11.31
CA ASN A 88 5.46 16.61 12.44
C ASN A 88 5.77 15.15 12.82
N PHE A 89 6.62 14.48 12.05
CA PHE A 89 7.02 13.09 12.26
C PHE A 89 8.53 12.97 12.14
N LYS A 90 9.10 12.01 12.85
CA LYS A 90 10.52 11.63 12.78
C LYS A 90 10.67 10.12 12.72
N VAL A 91 11.83 9.66 12.26
CA VAL A 91 12.20 8.24 12.25
C VAL A 91 12.07 7.66 13.67
N GLY A 92 11.46 6.47 13.77
CA GLY A 92 11.18 5.79 15.03
C GLY A 92 9.79 6.08 15.63
N ASP A 93 9.05 7.07 15.13
CA ASP A 93 7.69 7.32 15.60
C ASP A 93 6.76 6.14 15.26
N LYS A 94 5.91 5.76 16.21
CA LYS A 94 4.82 4.79 16.00
C LYS A 94 3.55 5.53 15.59
N VAL A 95 2.97 5.15 14.46
CA VAL A 95 1.83 5.86 13.87
C VAL A 95 0.73 4.90 13.40
N VAL A 96 -0.48 5.44 13.33
CA VAL A 96 -1.59 4.90 12.56
C VAL A 96 -1.83 5.82 11.37
N ALA A 97 -2.07 5.27 10.18
CA ALA A 97 -2.26 6.04 8.96
C ALA A 97 -3.33 5.41 8.06
N LYS A 98 -3.90 6.25 7.20
CA LYS A 98 -4.77 5.83 6.10
C LYS A 98 -4.11 6.18 4.77
N ILE A 99 -3.77 5.16 3.98
CA ILE A 99 -3.21 5.32 2.63
C ILE A 99 -4.33 5.76 1.67
N SER A 100 -4.01 6.69 0.77
CA SER A 100 -4.97 7.15 -0.23
C SER A 100 -5.06 6.18 -1.41
N HIS A 101 -6.27 5.80 -1.79
CA HIS A 101 -6.51 5.04 -3.03
C HIS A 101 -6.19 5.83 -4.32
N PHE A 102 -6.01 7.15 -4.22
CA PHE A 102 -5.83 8.04 -5.36
C PHE A 102 -4.38 8.45 -5.61
N VAL A 103 -3.48 8.04 -4.72
CA VAL A 103 -2.05 8.28 -4.83
C VAL A 103 -1.38 6.93 -5.06
N SER A 104 -0.72 6.77 -6.20
CA SER A 104 0.12 5.60 -6.42
C SER A 104 1.51 5.84 -5.86
N ALA A 105 2.01 4.89 -5.06
CA ALA A 105 3.44 4.66 -4.94
C ALA A 105 4.04 4.23 -6.29
#